data_AF-A0A535S4E6-F1
#
_entry.id   AF-A0A535S4E6-F1
#
_cell.length_a   1.000
_cell.length_b   1.000
_cell.length_c   1.000
_cell.angle_alpha   90.00
_cell.angle_beta   90.00
_cell.angle_gamma   90.00
#
_symmetry.space_group_name_H-M   'P 1'
#
loop_
_entity.id
_entity.type
_entity.pdbx_description
1 polymer ?
#
loop_
_entity_poly.entity_id
_entity_poly.type
_entity_poly.pdbx_seq_one_letter_code
_entity_poly.pdbx_strand_id
1 'polypeptide(L)'
;MIEHPAFTVEEWSVREVGLHLDTLAQTESIFALSNGHIGLRGNLDEGEPHGLPGTYLNSFYELRPLPYAEGGYGYPESGQTVINVTNGKLIRLLVDDEPFDVRYGEVQDHELELDLRNGVLRRSLRWTTPAGRTVRVSSVRMVSFTQRAIAAISYEVEAIDAPVRIVVQSELVANEALPDQGKDPRVGAALSSALENEEHLSRGTLGLMVHHTRISGLRIG
;
A
#
# COMPACT_ATOMS: atom_id res chain seq x y z
N MET A 1 17.21 14.20 13.80
CA MET A 1 17.37 13.55 12.47
C MET A 1 17.11 12.07 12.72
N ILE A 2 16.29 11.40 11.91
CA ILE A 2 16.10 9.95 12.07
C ILE A 2 17.37 9.31 11.51
N GLU A 3 18.31 8.97 12.39
CA GLU A 3 19.50 8.20 12.05
C GLU A 3 19.13 6.72 12.17
N HIS A 4 18.49 6.18 11.12
CA HIS A 4 18.23 4.74 11.03
C HIS A 4 19.36 4.11 10.21
N PRO A 5 20.11 3.13 10.75
CA PRO A 5 21.30 2.57 10.10
C PRO A 5 20.97 1.80 8.81
N ALA A 6 19.69 1.54 8.53
CA ALA A 6 19.25 0.79 7.36
C ALA A 6 19.26 1.60 6.05
N PHE A 7 19.33 2.94 6.10
CA PHE A 7 19.29 3.76 4.89
C PHE A 7 20.69 4.18 4.43
N THR A 8 21.03 3.92 3.17
CA THR A 8 22.29 4.37 2.58
C THR A 8 22.20 5.83 2.12
N VAL A 9 23.34 6.51 2.07
CA VAL A 9 23.44 7.88 1.52
C VAL A 9 23.85 7.77 0.06
N GLU A 10 22.90 8.03 -0.84
CA GLU A 10 23.08 7.98 -2.29
C GLU A 10 22.49 9.26 -2.92
N GLU A 11 23.06 9.74 -4.04
CA GLU A 11 22.71 11.07 -4.59
C GLU A 11 21.26 11.16 -5.08
N TRP A 12 20.73 10.08 -5.66
CA TRP A 12 19.41 10.03 -6.30
C TRP A 12 18.60 8.80 -5.91
N SER A 13 18.95 8.20 -4.79
CA SER A 13 18.36 6.97 -4.32
C SER A 13 18.23 7.02 -2.81
N VAL A 14 17.11 6.53 -2.32
CA VAL A 14 16.97 6.11 -0.92
C VAL A 14 16.88 4.60 -0.95
N ARG A 15 17.82 3.92 -0.30
CA ARG A 15 17.88 2.45 -0.32
C ARG A 15 17.85 1.90 1.10
N GLU A 16 17.06 0.85 1.29
CA GLU A 16 17.03 0.04 2.51
C GLU A 16 17.56 -1.34 2.19
N VAL A 17 18.57 -1.79 2.93
CA VAL A 17 19.09 -3.16 2.85
C VAL A 17 18.66 -3.94 4.09
N GLY A 18 18.00 -5.07 3.87
CA GLY A 18 17.33 -5.86 4.90
C GLY A 18 15.83 -5.54 5.01
N LEU A 19 15.15 -6.28 5.88
CA LEU A 19 13.73 -6.08 6.20
C LEU A 19 13.60 -5.85 7.71
N HIS A 20 13.13 -4.65 8.09
CA HIS A 20 12.96 -4.25 9.48
C HIS A 20 11.48 -4.14 9.83
N LEU A 21 10.90 -5.23 10.37
CA LEU A 21 9.47 -5.31 10.67
C LEU A 21 9.01 -4.29 11.73
N ASP A 22 9.91 -3.85 12.60
CA ASP A 22 9.68 -2.87 13.66
C ASP A 22 9.60 -1.43 13.15
N THR A 23 10.04 -1.15 11.93
CA THR A 23 10.04 0.18 11.33
C THR A 23 9.25 0.29 10.01
N LEU A 24 8.35 -0.69 9.74
CA LEU A 24 7.53 -0.72 8.53
C LEU A 24 6.77 0.59 8.28
N ALA A 25 6.12 1.16 9.30
CA ALA A 25 5.35 2.40 9.12
C ALA A 25 6.21 3.59 8.65
N GLN A 26 7.47 3.63 9.07
CA GLN A 26 8.44 4.64 8.67
C GLN A 26 8.92 4.36 7.25
N THR A 27 9.37 3.15 6.95
CA THR A 27 9.79 2.73 5.59
C THR A 27 8.68 3.00 4.57
N GLU A 28 7.44 2.58 4.84
CA GLU A 28 6.29 2.82 3.97
C GLU A 28 6.02 4.30 3.70
N SER A 29 6.39 5.19 4.62
CA SER A 29 6.27 6.64 4.43
C SER A 29 7.39 7.20 3.57
N ILE A 30 8.62 6.74 3.82
CA ILE A 30 9.83 7.18 3.11
C ILE A 30 9.78 6.77 1.63
N PHE A 31 9.36 5.53 1.37
CA PHE A 31 9.30 4.94 0.02
C PHE A 31 7.96 5.16 -0.68
N ALA A 32 7.17 6.15 -0.25
CA ALA A 32 5.91 6.48 -0.88
C ALA A 32 6.08 7.06 -2.30
N LEU A 33 5.18 6.73 -3.21
CA LEU A 33 5.14 7.23 -4.58
C LEU A 33 3.92 8.12 -4.79
N SER A 34 4.08 9.21 -5.52
CA SER A 34 2.97 10.12 -5.83
C SER A 34 3.24 10.96 -7.07
N ASN A 35 2.16 11.32 -7.78
CA ASN A 35 2.16 12.31 -8.85
C ASN A 35 1.29 13.54 -8.51
N GLY A 36 0.91 13.70 -7.24
CA GLY A 36 -0.03 14.74 -6.78
C GLY A 36 -1.51 14.43 -7.02
N HIS A 37 -1.83 13.42 -7.84
CA HIS A 37 -3.20 12.90 -8.01
C HIS A 37 -3.40 11.58 -7.27
N ILE A 38 -2.53 10.60 -7.49
CA ILE A 38 -2.49 9.32 -6.79
C ILE A 38 -1.32 9.35 -5.80
N GLY A 39 -1.55 8.89 -4.58
CA GLY A 39 -0.51 8.69 -3.56
C GLY A 39 -0.53 7.26 -3.04
N LEU A 40 0.59 6.57 -3.13
CA LEU A 40 0.77 5.19 -2.70
C LEU A 40 1.83 5.13 -1.61
N ARG A 41 1.51 4.60 -0.43
CA ARG A 41 2.53 4.27 0.56
C ARG A 41 3.41 3.12 0.03
N GLY A 42 4.66 3.07 0.45
CA GLY A 42 5.63 2.03 0.12
C GLY A 42 5.35 0.68 0.80
N ASN A 43 4.07 0.29 0.93
CA ASN A 43 3.69 -1.01 1.49
C ASN A 43 4.22 -2.15 0.59
N LEU A 44 4.53 -3.27 1.23
CA LEU A 44 4.92 -4.52 0.57
C LEU A 44 3.82 -4.96 -0.42
N ASP A 45 4.21 -5.54 -1.55
CA ASP A 45 3.29 -5.93 -2.63
C ASP A 45 2.31 -7.02 -2.17
N GLU A 46 2.77 -7.92 -1.29
CA GLU A 46 1.99 -8.99 -0.68
C GLU A 46 0.94 -8.50 0.32
N GLY A 47 0.93 -7.22 0.67
CA GLY A 47 -0.06 -6.58 1.55
C GLY A 47 0.12 -6.77 3.04
N GLU A 48 0.72 -7.87 3.47
CA GLU A 48 1.00 -8.18 4.88
C GLU A 48 2.44 -8.66 5.07
N PRO A 49 3.11 -8.27 6.17
CA PRO A 49 2.68 -7.29 7.17
C PRO A 49 2.78 -5.85 6.64
N HIS A 50 2.06 -4.94 7.28
CA HIS A 50 2.19 -3.50 7.04
C HIS A 50 2.11 -2.72 8.36
N GLY A 51 2.71 -1.52 8.39
CA GLY A 51 2.59 -0.58 9.50
C GLY A 51 1.33 0.27 9.38
N LEU A 52 1.13 0.90 8.22
CA LEU A 52 -0.06 1.68 7.88
C LEU A 52 -0.33 1.52 6.38
N PRO A 53 -1.42 0.83 5.96
CA PRO A 53 -1.72 0.68 4.55
C PRO A 53 -2.23 2.02 4.00
N GLY A 54 -1.80 2.42 2.81
CA GLY A 54 -2.21 3.70 2.23
C GLY A 54 -2.28 3.73 0.72
N THR A 55 -3.46 4.07 0.23
CA THR A 55 -3.75 4.37 -1.17
C THR A 55 -4.67 5.58 -1.17
N TYR A 56 -4.22 6.70 -1.73
CA TYR A 56 -4.92 7.98 -1.65
C TYR A 56 -5.17 8.54 -3.05
N LEU A 57 -6.30 9.22 -3.19
CA LEU A 57 -6.61 10.03 -4.36
C LEU A 57 -6.81 11.47 -3.89
N ASN A 58 -6.13 12.41 -4.53
CA ASN A 58 -6.26 13.83 -4.20
C ASN A 58 -7.71 14.29 -4.40
N SER A 59 -8.21 15.10 -3.46
CA SER A 59 -9.60 15.56 -3.39
C SER A 59 -10.65 14.47 -3.13
N PHE A 60 -10.22 13.25 -2.79
CA PHE A 60 -11.11 12.20 -2.30
C PHE A 60 -11.05 12.16 -0.77
N TYR A 61 -12.16 12.48 -0.13
CA TYR A 61 -12.29 12.62 1.31
C TYR A 61 -13.64 12.12 1.77
N GLU A 62 -13.80 11.96 3.07
CA GLU A 62 -15.10 11.74 3.69
C GLU A 62 -15.42 12.86 4.70
N LEU A 63 -16.69 13.17 4.84
CA LEU A 63 -17.18 14.14 5.81
C LEU A 63 -17.30 13.49 7.19
N ARG A 64 -16.78 14.15 8.21
CA ARG A 64 -16.98 13.78 9.61
C ARG A 64 -17.68 14.90 10.36
N PRO A 65 -18.69 14.60 11.20
CA PRO A 65 -19.28 15.60 12.07
C PRO A 65 -18.22 16.08 13.07
N LEU A 66 -18.25 17.37 13.42
CA LEU A 66 -17.43 17.95 14.48
C LEU A 66 -18.34 18.29 15.67
N PRO A 67 -18.57 17.34 16.61
CA PRO A 67 -19.43 17.60 17.75
C PRO A 67 -18.73 18.56 18.73
N TYR A 68 -19.31 19.75 18.90
CA TYR A 68 -18.92 20.69 19.94
C TYR A 68 -19.81 20.52 21.16
N ALA A 69 -19.23 20.64 22.36
CA ALA A 69 -20.01 20.63 23.61
C ALA A 69 -20.95 21.84 23.69
N GLU A 70 -20.54 22.98 23.13
CA GLU A 70 -21.35 24.20 23.00
C GLU A 70 -21.18 24.75 21.57
N GLY A 71 -22.29 25.06 20.91
CA GLY A 71 -22.28 25.63 19.55
C GLY A 71 -22.00 27.13 19.56
N GLY A 72 -21.18 27.60 18.61
CA GLY A 72 -20.87 29.02 18.40
C GLY A 72 -21.08 29.44 16.95
N TYR A 73 -21.51 30.69 16.72
CA TYR A 73 -21.68 31.22 15.37
C TYR A 73 -20.34 31.18 14.61
N GLY A 74 -20.35 30.58 13.42
CA GLY A 74 -19.17 30.42 12.57
C GLY A 74 -18.31 29.19 12.87
N TYR A 75 -18.73 28.29 13.76
CA TYR A 75 -18.02 27.02 13.97
C TYR A 75 -18.33 26.04 12.85
N PRO A 76 -17.33 25.31 12.33
CA PRO A 76 -17.54 24.35 11.25
C PRO A 76 -18.28 23.12 11.76
N GLU A 77 -19.45 22.83 11.20
CA GLU A 77 -20.28 21.68 11.63
C GLU A 77 -19.66 20.32 11.24
N SER A 78 -18.77 20.31 10.24
CA SER A 78 -18.11 19.11 9.75
C SER A 78 -16.67 19.38 9.32
N GLY A 79 -15.85 18.34 9.33
CA GLY A 79 -14.50 18.33 8.80
C GLY A 79 -14.39 17.38 7.61
N GLN A 80 -13.44 17.63 6.73
CA GLN A 80 -13.08 16.73 5.65
C GLN A 80 -11.85 15.92 6.05
N THR A 81 -11.90 14.61 5.89
CA THR A 81 -10.78 13.70 6.18
C THR A 81 -10.45 12.92 4.93
N VAL A 82 -9.20 13.00 4.46
CA VAL A 82 -8.72 12.10 3.39
C VAL A 82 -8.77 10.67 3.90
N ILE A 83 -9.36 9.78 3.12
CA ILE A 83 -9.49 8.36 3.45
C ILE A 83 -8.73 7.52 2.43
N ASN A 84 -8.42 6.27 2.79
CA ASN A 84 -7.94 5.31 1.81
C ASN A 84 -9.02 5.06 0.75
N VAL A 85 -8.59 5.06 -0.50
CA VAL A 85 -9.37 4.51 -1.62
C VAL A 85 -9.08 3.01 -1.78
N THR A 86 -9.75 2.35 -2.72
CA THR A 86 -9.48 0.95 -3.06
C THR A 86 -7.99 0.73 -3.33
N ASN A 87 -7.37 -0.17 -2.59
CA ASN A 87 -5.98 -0.57 -2.77
C ASN A 87 -5.86 -1.54 -3.95
N GLY A 88 -5.20 -1.08 -5.01
CA GLY A 88 -4.89 -1.88 -6.19
C GLY A 88 -3.43 -2.26 -6.31
N LYS A 89 -2.66 -2.17 -5.22
CA LYS A 89 -1.22 -2.52 -5.21
C LYS A 89 -0.95 -3.99 -4.90
N LEU A 90 -1.99 -4.73 -4.48
CA LEU A 90 -1.84 -6.04 -3.86
C LEU A 90 -1.57 -7.13 -4.91
N ILE A 91 -0.52 -7.90 -4.67
CA ILE A 91 -0.13 -9.07 -5.43
C ILE A 91 0.18 -10.20 -4.45
N ARG A 92 -0.70 -11.20 -4.37
CA ARG A 92 -0.49 -12.42 -3.59
C ARG A 92 0.25 -13.45 -4.43
N LEU A 93 1.26 -14.08 -3.83
CA LEU A 93 2.08 -15.11 -4.46
C LEU A 93 1.94 -16.40 -3.67
N LEU A 94 1.76 -17.53 -4.35
CA LEU A 94 1.95 -18.86 -3.80
C LEU A 94 3.05 -19.59 -4.58
N VAL A 95 3.92 -20.29 -3.86
CA VAL A 95 5.02 -21.11 -4.40
C VAL A 95 4.83 -22.55 -3.92
N ASP A 96 4.55 -23.48 -4.82
CA ASP A 96 4.20 -24.87 -4.48
C ASP A 96 3.09 -24.95 -3.41
N ASP A 97 2.05 -24.11 -3.55
CA ASP A 97 0.91 -23.97 -2.63
C ASP A 97 1.24 -23.32 -1.26
N GLU A 98 2.48 -22.88 -1.03
CA GLU A 98 2.89 -22.09 0.15
C GLU A 98 2.70 -20.58 -0.11
N PRO A 99 1.94 -19.84 0.73
CA PRO A 99 1.77 -18.40 0.55
C PRO A 99 3.06 -17.64 0.87
N PHE A 100 3.42 -16.72 -0.02
CA PHE A 100 4.51 -15.77 0.23
C PHE A 100 4.09 -14.75 1.28
N ASP A 101 4.82 -14.76 2.39
CA ASP A 101 4.69 -13.81 3.49
C ASP A 101 6.06 -13.70 4.14
N VAL A 102 6.61 -12.49 4.22
CA VAL A 102 7.96 -12.25 4.74
C VAL A 102 8.15 -12.63 6.21
N ARG A 103 7.06 -12.87 6.96
CA ARG A 103 7.10 -13.36 8.36
C ARG A 103 7.25 -14.87 8.46
N TYR A 104 6.92 -15.60 7.40
CA TYR A 104 6.94 -17.06 7.35
C TYR A 104 7.95 -17.52 6.30
N GLY A 105 8.74 -18.55 6.60
CA GLY A 105 9.89 -18.93 5.75
C GLY A 105 11.13 -18.07 6.05
N GLU A 106 12.08 -18.06 5.12
CA GLU A 106 13.39 -17.42 5.32
C GLU A 106 13.64 -16.35 4.24
N VAL A 107 13.75 -15.09 4.64
CA VAL A 107 14.19 -13.99 3.77
C VAL A 107 15.71 -13.87 3.88
N GLN A 108 16.42 -14.23 2.81
CA GLN A 108 17.89 -14.30 2.77
C GLN A 108 18.51 -12.96 2.39
N ASP A 109 17.91 -12.28 1.41
CA ASP A 109 18.24 -10.93 1.00
C ASP A 109 16.96 -10.16 0.72
N HIS A 110 16.97 -8.86 1.04
CA HIS A 110 15.87 -7.95 0.80
C HIS A 110 16.44 -6.55 0.59
N GLU A 111 16.02 -5.88 -0.48
CA GLU A 111 16.41 -4.51 -0.80
C GLU A 111 15.19 -3.74 -1.30
N LEU A 112 15.01 -2.52 -0.79
CA LEU A 112 14.14 -1.50 -1.39
C LEU A 112 15.00 -0.35 -1.89
N GLU A 113 14.67 0.19 -3.06
CA GLU A 113 15.30 1.38 -3.64
C GLU A 113 14.21 2.32 -4.16
N LEU A 114 14.14 3.53 -3.62
CA LEU A 114 13.40 4.64 -4.21
C LEU A 114 14.35 5.42 -5.13
N ASP A 115 14.21 5.21 -6.43
CA ASP A 115 14.96 5.93 -7.45
C ASP A 115 14.27 7.27 -7.75
N LEU A 116 14.89 8.34 -7.26
CA LEU A 116 14.36 9.70 -7.35
C LEU A 116 14.50 10.31 -8.76
N ARG A 117 15.40 9.76 -9.60
CA ARG A 117 15.54 10.22 -11.00
C ARG A 117 14.42 9.68 -11.87
N ASN A 118 14.11 8.39 -11.72
CA ASN A 118 13.10 7.72 -12.53
C ASN A 118 11.69 7.74 -11.89
N GLY A 119 11.60 8.05 -10.59
CA GLY A 119 10.33 8.09 -9.87
C GLY A 119 9.72 6.71 -9.65
N VAL A 120 10.57 5.70 -9.40
CA VAL A 120 10.14 4.31 -9.23
C VAL A 120 10.62 3.74 -7.90
N LEU A 121 9.80 2.87 -7.32
CA LEU A 121 10.16 2.03 -6.19
C LEU A 121 10.55 0.66 -6.72
N ARG A 122 11.79 0.24 -6.47
CA ARG A 122 12.25 -1.12 -6.76
C ARG A 122 12.34 -1.91 -5.47
N ARG A 123 11.99 -3.18 -5.55
CA ARG A 123 12.19 -4.16 -4.48
C ARG A 123 12.75 -5.43 -5.07
N SER A 124 13.71 -6.04 -4.38
CA SER A 124 14.22 -7.38 -4.69
C SER A 124 14.36 -8.14 -3.40
N LEU A 125 13.98 -9.40 -3.40
CA LEU A 125 14.18 -10.29 -2.26
C LEU A 125 14.36 -11.73 -2.69
N ARG A 126 15.08 -12.49 -1.88
CA ARG A 126 15.18 -13.95 -1.99
C ARG A 126 14.51 -14.59 -0.80
N TRP A 127 13.53 -15.44 -1.09
CA TRP A 127 12.70 -16.06 -0.07
C TRP A 127 12.67 -17.57 -0.27
N THR A 128 12.91 -18.28 0.84
CA THR A 128 12.76 -19.73 0.93
C THR A 128 11.47 -20.04 1.66
N THR A 129 10.57 -20.74 0.99
CA THR A 129 9.33 -21.28 1.59
C THR A 129 9.65 -22.18 2.80
N PRO A 130 8.71 -22.37 3.75
CA PRO A 130 8.86 -23.37 4.81
C PRO A 130 9.16 -24.79 4.31
N ALA A 131 8.71 -25.12 3.09
CA ALA A 131 8.96 -26.40 2.42
C ALA A 131 10.35 -26.48 1.73
N GLY A 132 11.18 -25.45 1.80
CA GLY A 132 12.55 -25.46 1.28
C GLY A 132 12.69 -25.12 -0.21
N ARG A 133 11.70 -24.48 -0.81
CA ARG A 133 11.77 -23.91 -2.17
C ARG A 133 12.20 -22.45 -2.14
N THR A 134 13.22 -22.09 -2.92
CA THR A 134 13.71 -20.71 -3.01
C THR A 134 13.25 -20.04 -4.31
N VAL A 135 12.71 -18.84 -4.17
CA VAL A 135 12.40 -17.93 -5.28
C VAL A 135 13.05 -16.57 -5.05
N ARG A 136 13.35 -15.86 -6.14
CA ARG A 136 13.62 -14.43 -6.12
C ARG A 136 12.37 -13.70 -6.59
N VAL A 137 11.95 -12.70 -5.83
CA VAL A 137 10.84 -11.81 -6.18
C VAL A 137 11.41 -10.42 -6.41
N SER A 138 11.14 -9.87 -7.59
CA SER A 138 11.54 -8.52 -7.97
C SER A 138 10.32 -7.72 -8.37
N SER A 139 10.16 -6.51 -7.84
CA SER A 139 9.09 -5.61 -8.24
C SER A 139 9.58 -4.20 -8.55
N VAL A 140 8.91 -3.55 -9.50
CA VAL A 140 9.09 -2.13 -9.81
C VAL A 140 7.71 -1.48 -9.85
N ARG A 141 7.48 -0.53 -8.96
CA ARG A 141 6.24 0.24 -8.87
C ARG A 141 6.48 1.68 -9.30
N MET A 142 5.51 2.26 -9.99
CA MET A 142 5.52 3.68 -10.35
C MET A 142 4.13 4.31 -10.28
N VAL A 143 4.10 5.63 -10.07
CA VAL A 143 2.91 6.47 -10.28
C VAL A 143 3.26 7.47 -11.39
N SER A 144 2.53 7.44 -12.50
CA SER A 144 2.95 8.16 -13.71
C SER A 144 2.74 9.67 -13.58
N PHE A 145 3.79 10.46 -13.83
CA PHE A 145 3.66 11.91 -13.99
C PHE A 145 2.98 12.30 -15.32
N THR A 146 3.14 11.49 -16.36
CA THR A 146 2.57 11.76 -17.69
C THR A 146 1.10 11.36 -17.77
N GLN A 147 0.74 10.21 -17.20
CA GLN A 147 -0.62 9.67 -17.18
C GLN A 147 -1.15 9.70 -15.76
N ARG A 148 -1.77 10.82 -15.36
CA ARG A 148 -2.15 11.12 -13.97
C ARG A 148 -2.92 10.01 -13.24
N ALA A 149 -3.74 9.23 -13.95
CA ALA A 149 -4.61 8.19 -13.40
C ALA A 149 -3.97 6.79 -13.43
N ILE A 150 -2.68 6.68 -13.77
CA ILE A 150 -1.99 5.40 -13.90
C ILE A 150 -0.96 5.23 -12.79
N ALA A 151 -1.13 4.16 -12.03
CA ALA A 151 -0.06 3.48 -11.32
C ALA A 151 0.22 2.14 -12.02
N ALA A 152 1.46 1.68 -11.98
CA ALA A 152 1.86 0.42 -12.60
C ALA A 152 2.82 -0.35 -11.68
N ILE A 153 2.72 -1.67 -11.72
CA ILE A 153 3.60 -2.61 -11.02
C ILE A 153 4.09 -3.62 -12.05
N SER A 154 5.40 -3.74 -12.19
CA SER A 154 6.05 -4.89 -12.79
C SER A 154 6.44 -5.84 -11.66
N TYR A 155 6.03 -7.09 -11.73
CA TYR A 155 6.27 -8.09 -10.69
C TYR A 155 6.82 -9.37 -11.35
N GLU A 156 7.99 -9.80 -10.92
CA GLU A 156 8.72 -10.93 -11.48
C GLU A 156 9.05 -11.94 -10.37
N VAL A 157 8.86 -13.22 -10.68
CA VAL A 157 9.18 -14.33 -9.78
C VAL A 157 10.08 -15.30 -10.53
N GLU A 158 11.27 -15.50 -10.00
CA GLU A 158 12.30 -16.40 -10.55
C GLU A 158 12.48 -17.59 -9.61
N ALA A 159 12.36 -18.80 -10.15
CA ALA A 159 12.68 -20.02 -9.41
C ALA A 159 14.21 -20.21 -9.37
N ILE A 160 14.80 -20.34 -8.18
CA ILE A 160 16.26 -20.35 -8.02
C ILE A 160 16.84 -21.77 -8.02
N ASP A 161 16.31 -22.66 -7.19
CA ASP A 161 16.93 -23.98 -6.97
C ASP A 161 16.34 -25.07 -7.88
N ALA A 162 15.03 -25.02 -8.13
CA ALA A 162 14.30 -26.03 -8.87
C ALA A 162 13.02 -25.43 -9.47
N PRO A 163 12.44 -26.05 -10.52
CA PRO A 163 11.11 -25.67 -11.00
C PRO A 163 10.08 -25.73 -9.87
N VAL A 164 9.24 -24.69 -9.78
CA VAL A 164 8.15 -24.56 -8.81
C VAL A 164 6.85 -24.20 -9.52
N ARG A 165 5.72 -24.54 -8.92
CA ARG A 165 4.42 -24.03 -9.33
C ARG A 165 4.21 -22.65 -8.71
N ILE A 166 3.85 -21.69 -9.53
CA ILE A 166 3.57 -20.32 -9.11
C ILE A 166 2.10 -20.00 -9.33
N VAL A 167 1.46 -19.40 -8.33
CA VAL A 167 0.15 -18.74 -8.47
C VAL A 167 0.32 -17.27 -8.09
N VAL A 168 -0.09 -16.38 -8.98
CA VAL A 168 -0.09 -14.92 -8.75
C VAL A 168 -1.52 -14.42 -8.81
N GLN A 169 -1.94 -13.68 -7.79
CA GLN A 169 -3.27 -13.07 -7.71
C GLN A 169 -3.12 -11.58 -7.45
N SER A 170 -3.63 -10.76 -8.38
CA SER A 170 -3.75 -9.31 -8.19
C SER A 170 -5.10 -8.99 -7.58
N GLU A 171 -5.12 -8.20 -6.51
CA GLU A 171 -6.33 -7.92 -5.73
C GLU A 171 -6.68 -6.43 -5.71
N LEU A 172 -7.99 -6.15 -5.70
CA LEU A 172 -8.56 -4.85 -5.37
C LEU A 172 -9.25 -4.98 -4.01
N VAL A 173 -8.76 -4.25 -3.01
CA VAL A 173 -9.30 -4.32 -1.65
C VAL A 173 -9.74 -2.92 -1.21
N ALA A 174 -11.02 -2.79 -0.86
CA ALA A 174 -11.57 -1.58 -0.27
C ALA A 174 -11.75 -1.74 1.24
N ASN A 175 -11.83 -0.62 1.95
CA ASN A 175 -12.09 -0.60 3.40
C ASN A 175 -11.08 -1.42 4.21
N GLU A 176 -9.80 -1.39 3.82
CA GLU A 176 -8.72 -2.02 4.57
C GLU A 176 -8.72 -1.54 6.03
N ALA A 177 -8.51 -2.47 6.96
CA ALA A 177 -8.42 -2.15 8.36
C ALA A 177 -7.19 -1.27 8.61
N LEU A 178 -7.41 -0.14 9.27
CA LEU A 178 -6.33 0.73 9.72
C LEU A 178 -5.97 0.39 11.17
N PRO A 179 -4.69 0.57 11.58
CA PRO A 179 -4.30 0.50 12.98
C PRO A 179 -5.15 1.44 13.84
N ASP A 180 -5.48 0.99 15.06
CA ASP A 180 -6.24 1.80 16.01
C ASP A 180 -5.46 3.08 16.34
N GLN A 181 -6.05 4.25 16.05
CA GLN A 181 -5.44 5.55 16.34
C GLN A 181 -5.67 6.00 17.80
N GLY A 182 -6.18 5.10 18.64
CA GLY A 182 -6.40 5.32 20.07
C GLY A 182 -7.77 5.93 20.37
N LYS A 183 -8.00 6.20 21.65
CA LYS A 183 -9.33 6.56 22.18
C LYS A 183 -9.70 8.05 22.08
N ASP A 184 -8.94 8.87 21.34
CA ASP A 184 -9.28 10.30 21.23
C ASP A 184 -10.50 10.46 20.30
N PRO A 185 -11.67 10.87 20.81
CA PRO A 185 -12.88 11.01 20.00
C PRO A 185 -12.74 12.08 18.89
N ARG A 186 -11.73 12.95 18.96
CA ARG A 186 -11.43 13.99 17.95
C ARG A 186 -10.52 13.51 16.84
N VAL A 187 -9.78 12.42 17.05
CA VAL A 187 -8.94 11.75 16.02
C VAL A 187 -9.81 11.02 14.98
N GLY A 188 -11.13 11.12 15.15
CA GLY A 188 -12.13 10.48 14.32
C GLY A 188 -12.40 9.12 14.94
N ALA A 189 -13.65 8.88 15.36
CA ALA A 189 -14.15 7.51 15.25
C ALA A 189 -13.79 7.08 13.82
N ALA A 190 -12.84 6.14 13.71
CA ALA A 190 -12.32 5.70 12.42
C ALA A 190 -13.53 5.54 11.50
N LEU A 191 -13.53 6.26 10.37
CA LEU A 191 -14.57 6.15 9.35
C LEU A 191 -14.44 4.74 8.77
N SER A 192 -14.88 3.77 9.55
CA SER A 192 -14.71 2.37 9.29
C SER A 192 -15.61 2.07 8.11
N SER A 193 -15.00 1.48 7.09
CA SER A 193 -15.67 1.15 5.85
C SER A 193 -16.39 2.34 5.20
N ALA A 194 -15.71 3.47 4.97
CA ALA A 194 -16.31 4.67 4.36
C ALA A 194 -16.74 4.49 2.89
N LEU A 195 -16.22 3.47 2.20
CA LEU A 195 -16.54 3.17 0.81
C LEU A 195 -17.72 2.21 0.70
N GLU A 196 -18.73 2.57 -0.07
CA GLU A 196 -19.89 1.73 -0.42
C GLU A 196 -19.75 1.25 -1.87
N ASN A 197 -19.91 -0.06 -2.08
CA ASN A 197 -19.72 -0.67 -3.40
C ASN A 197 -20.90 -0.32 -4.32
N GLU A 198 -20.59 0.15 -5.52
CA GLU A 198 -21.57 0.37 -6.59
C GLU A 198 -21.51 -0.74 -7.64
N GLU A 199 -20.30 -1.09 -8.04
CA GLU A 199 -20.05 -2.04 -9.11
C GLU A 199 -18.76 -2.80 -8.82
N HIS A 200 -18.73 -4.07 -9.21
CA HIS A 200 -17.50 -4.84 -9.30
C HIS A 200 -17.62 -5.84 -10.45
N LEU A 201 -16.51 -6.05 -11.15
CA LEU A 201 -16.43 -6.97 -12.27
C LEU A 201 -15.07 -7.65 -12.29
N SER A 202 -15.07 -8.93 -12.62
CA SER A 202 -13.86 -9.64 -13.03
C SER A 202 -14.06 -10.30 -14.39
N ARG A 203 -13.09 -10.13 -15.29
CA ARG A 203 -13.10 -10.75 -16.62
C ARG A 203 -11.68 -11.09 -17.04
N GLY A 204 -11.32 -12.37 -16.99
CA GLY A 204 -9.96 -12.80 -17.24
C GLY A 204 -9.02 -12.15 -16.23
N THR A 205 -8.05 -11.36 -16.72
CA THR A 205 -7.10 -10.60 -15.88
C THR A 205 -7.57 -9.18 -15.55
N LEU A 206 -8.75 -8.77 -16.03
CA LEU A 206 -9.34 -7.47 -15.68
C LEU A 206 -10.12 -7.59 -14.38
N GLY A 207 -9.80 -6.72 -13.42
CA GLY A 207 -10.63 -6.42 -12.25
C GLY A 207 -11.07 -4.96 -12.31
N LEU A 208 -12.33 -4.70 -11.94
CA LEU A 208 -12.89 -3.37 -11.81
C LEU A 208 -13.70 -3.31 -10.52
N MET A 209 -13.61 -2.17 -9.83
CA MET A 209 -14.31 -1.93 -8.58
C MET A 209 -14.64 -0.46 -8.47
N VAL A 210 -15.93 -0.15 -8.37
CA VAL A 210 -16.44 1.21 -8.25
C VAL A 210 -17.06 1.37 -6.87
N HIS A 211 -16.68 2.44 -6.19
CA HIS A 211 -17.20 2.83 -4.89
C HIS A 211 -17.59 4.31 -4.87
N HIS A 212 -18.45 4.67 -3.92
CA HIS A 212 -18.57 6.05 -3.46
C HIS A 212 -18.38 6.14 -1.95
N THR A 213 -18.05 7.34 -1.48
CA THR A 213 -18.05 7.65 -0.04
C THR A 213 -19.46 7.81 0.49
N ARG A 214 -19.73 7.24 1.66
CA ARG A 214 -21.07 7.20 2.28
C ARG A 214 -21.71 8.57 2.48
N ILE A 215 -20.95 9.57 2.98
CA ILE A 215 -21.52 10.87 3.39
C ILE A 215 -21.25 11.93 2.32
N SER A 216 -20.03 12.00 1.82
CA SER A 216 -19.63 13.00 0.81
C SER A 216 -20.04 12.65 -0.63
N GLY A 217 -20.41 11.39 -0.91
CA GLY A 217 -20.90 10.97 -2.23
C GLY A 217 -19.86 11.03 -3.35
N LEU A 218 -18.56 11.07 -3.01
CA LEU A 218 -17.46 11.10 -3.98
C LEU A 218 -17.23 9.70 -4.54
N ARG A 219 -17.20 9.59 -5.87
CA ARG A 219 -17.08 8.31 -6.60
C ARG A 219 -15.66 8.04 -7.07
N ILE A 220 -15.23 6.78 -7.02
CA ILE A 220 -13.98 6.26 -7.59
C ILE A 220 -14.22 4.91 -8.26
N GLY A 221 -13.63 4.70 -9.43
CA GLY A 221 -13.67 3.43 -10.17
C GLY A 221 -13.04 3.55 -11.55
#